data_AF-A0A6P2D3S0-F1
#
_entry.id   AF-A0A6P2D3S0-F1
#
_cell.length_a   1.000
_cell.length_b   1.000
_cell.length_c   1.000
_cell.angle_alpha   90.00
_cell.angle_beta   90.00
_cell.angle_gamma   90.00
#
_symmetry.space_group_name_H-M   'P 1'
#
loop_
_entity.id
_entity.type
_entity.pdbx_description
1 polymer ?
#
loop_
_entity_poly.entity_id
_entity_poly.type
_entity_poly.pdbx_seq_one_letter_code
_entity_poly.pdbx_strand_id
1 'polypeptide(L)'
;MKAPVTETQWLVAGSWFPVCEAVQRRQNARKMRLFGCACCRRLGNLLTDERSFSAIEVAEQFADGAAKRTALVAAQAIAHAAVNELGQTEYKWEPDGWAANAVAMVVHGTAKIYFQLTATRAAEAIGQAGVRTNAAERAIQFGLLRDIFGNPFRPAIFSPSWRTSTTVALAAQMYESRDFSTMPILADSLQDAGCDSAEVLDHCRGGGPHVRGCWVIDLALGKA
;
A
#
# COMPACT_ATOMS: atom_id res chain seq x y z
N MET A 1 -28.45 2.19 -6.96
CA MET A 1 -27.29 1.77 -6.13
C MET A 1 -26.63 0.58 -6.80
N LYS A 2 -25.31 0.59 -7.01
CA LYS A 2 -24.59 -0.59 -7.52
C LYS A 2 -24.57 -1.67 -6.44
N ALA A 3 -24.67 -2.94 -6.84
CA ALA A 3 -24.60 -4.07 -5.92
C ALA A 3 -23.26 -4.05 -5.15
N PRO A 4 -23.25 -4.36 -3.85
CA PRO A 4 -22.02 -4.45 -3.06
C PRO A 4 -21.10 -5.53 -3.63
N VAL A 5 -19.78 -5.29 -3.55
CA VAL A 5 -18.76 -6.29 -3.94
C VAL A 5 -18.92 -7.56 -3.12
N THR A 6 -18.88 -8.69 -3.80
CA THR A 6 -18.85 -10.04 -3.21
C THR A 6 -17.41 -10.48 -2.94
N GLU A 7 -17.23 -11.47 -2.06
CA GLU A 7 -15.93 -12.09 -1.81
C GLU A 7 -15.31 -12.66 -3.09
N THR A 8 -16.10 -13.30 -3.96
CA THR A 8 -15.62 -13.79 -5.26
C THR A 8 -15.04 -12.66 -6.11
N GLN A 9 -15.75 -11.52 -6.19
CA GLN A 9 -15.26 -10.34 -6.92
C GLN A 9 -13.99 -9.75 -6.29
N TRP A 10 -13.82 -9.84 -4.97
CA TRP A 10 -12.56 -9.47 -4.32
C TRP A 10 -11.40 -10.37 -4.77
N LEU A 11 -11.62 -11.69 -4.82
CA LEU A 11 -10.59 -12.68 -5.16
C LEU A 11 -10.19 -12.67 -6.64
N VAL A 12 -11.12 -12.41 -7.58
CA VAL A 12 -10.84 -12.43 -9.03
C VAL A 12 -10.51 -11.07 -9.66
N ALA A 13 -10.23 -10.06 -8.83
CA ALA A 13 -9.94 -8.68 -9.25
C ALA A 13 -11.13 -8.04 -10.00
N GLY A 14 -12.26 -7.94 -9.31
CA GLY A 14 -13.47 -7.26 -9.78
C GLY A 14 -13.23 -5.78 -10.06
N SER A 15 -14.25 -5.07 -10.56
CA SER A 15 -14.13 -3.66 -10.94
C SER A 15 -13.55 -2.79 -9.81
N TRP A 16 -12.55 -1.97 -10.15
CA TRP A 16 -11.77 -1.14 -9.22
C TRP A 16 -12.61 -0.33 -8.22
N PHE A 17 -13.56 0.48 -8.71
CA PHE A 17 -14.31 1.39 -7.86
C PHE A 17 -15.12 0.68 -6.75
N PRO A 18 -15.94 -0.35 -7.06
CA PRO A 18 -16.62 -1.13 -6.01
C PRO A 18 -15.66 -1.75 -5.00
N VAL A 19 -14.50 -2.27 -5.44
CA VAL A 19 -13.51 -2.89 -4.55
C VAL A 19 -12.94 -1.86 -3.57
N CYS A 20 -12.57 -0.68 -4.05
CA CYS A 20 -12.08 0.38 -3.19
C CYS A 20 -13.15 0.94 -2.25
N GLU A 21 -14.41 1.01 -2.69
CA GLU A 21 -15.53 1.41 -1.83
C GLU A 21 -15.74 0.39 -0.68
N ALA A 22 -15.61 -0.91 -0.96
CA ALA A 22 -15.71 -1.96 0.05
C ALA A 22 -14.61 -1.84 1.12
N VAL A 23 -13.38 -1.52 0.71
CA VAL A 23 -12.24 -1.23 1.61
C VAL A 23 -12.51 0.04 2.42
N GLN A 24 -12.93 1.12 1.77
CA GLN A 24 -13.14 2.43 2.40
C GLN A 24 -14.15 2.37 3.57
N ARG A 25 -15.18 1.52 3.44
CA ARG A 25 -16.19 1.30 4.49
C ARG A 25 -15.70 0.48 5.68
N ARG A 26 -14.68 -0.37 5.50
CA ARG A 26 -14.29 -1.40 6.49
C ARG A 26 -12.94 -1.16 7.15
N GLN A 27 -12.10 -0.29 6.58
CA GLN A 27 -10.69 -0.18 6.95
C GLN A 27 -10.32 1.22 7.44
N ASN A 28 -9.17 1.31 8.10
CA ASN A 28 -8.70 2.54 8.72
C ASN A 28 -7.86 3.42 7.76
N ALA A 29 -7.65 4.68 8.16
CA ALA A 29 -6.90 5.66 7.36
C ALA A 29 -5.40 5.31 7.25
N ARG A 30 -4.84 4.56 8.22
CA ARG A 30 -3.45 4.08 8.21
C ARG A 30 -3.23 3.17 7.00
N LYS A 31 -4.01 2.10 6.85
CA LYS A 31 -3.87 1.14 5.74
C LYS A 31 -4.12 1.80 4.37
N MET A 32 -5.06 2.74 4.28
CA MET A 32 -5.29 3.50 3.04
C MET A 32 -4.10 4.37 2.64
N ARG A 33 -3.41 4.98 3.61
CA ARG A 33 -2.19 5.74 3.34
C ARG A 33 -1.06 4.81 2.91
N LEU A 34 -0.84 3.70 3.61
CA LEU A 34 0.17 2.69 3.25
C LEU A 34 -0.07 2.10 1.85
N PHE A 35 -1.32 1.89 1.46
CA PHE A 35 -1.67 1.49 0.10
C PHE A 35 -1.28 2.54 -0.94
N GLY A 36 -1.54 3.81 -0.65
CA GLY A 36 -1.07 4.93 -1.48
C GLY A 36 0.46 4.95 -1.60
N CYS A 37 1.18 4.82 -0.48
CA CYS A 37 2.64 4.74 -0.46
C CYS A 37 3.16 3.58 -1.31
N ALA A 38 2.55 2.39 -1.19
CA ALA A 38 2.91 1.21 -1.97
C ALA A 38 2.70 1.45 -3.48
N CYS A 39 1.61 2.10 -3.88
CA CYS A 39 1.40 2.50 -5.28
C CYS A 39 2.47 3.50 -5.76
N CYS A 40 2.85 4.48 -4.92
CA CYS A 40 3.89 5.44 -5.27
C CYS A 40 5.28 4.79 -5.40
N ARG A 41 5.65 3.86 -4.52
CA ARG A 41 6.95 3.17 -4.61
C ARG A 41 7.13 2.38 -5.90
N ARG A 42 6.02 1.92 -6.52
CA ARG A 42 6.04 1.24 -7.82
C ARG A 42 6.42 2.14 -9.00
N LEU A 43 6.35 3.45 -8.83
CA LEU A 43 6.74 4.41 -9.86
C LEU A 43 8.24 4.37 -10.13
N GLY A 44 9.06 3.93 -9.16
CA GLY A 44 10.49 3.72 -9.31
C GLY A 44 11.19 4.91 -9.96
N ASN A 45 11.84 4.69 -11.10
CA ASN A 45 12.60 5.69 -11.84
C ASN A 45 11.76 6.85 -12.41
N LEU A 46 10.43 6.78 -12.36
CA LEU A 46 9.56 7.92 -12.70
C LEU A 46 9.55 8.99 -11.60
N LEU A 47 9.97 8.64 -10.37
CA LEU A 47 10.20 9.59 -9.30
C LEU A 47 11.61 10.17 -9.45
N THR A 48 11.74 11.20 -10.29
CA THR A 48 13.02 11.86 -10.57
C THR A 48 13.42 12.86 -9.49
N ASP A 49 12.45 13.35 -8.71
CA ASP A 49 12.66 14.33 -7.64
C ASP A 49 12.85 13.65 -6.28
N GLU A 50 13.98 13.89 -5.62
CA GLU A 50 14.32 13.32 -4.31
C GLU A 50 13.26 13.64 -3.23
N ARG A 51 12.61 14.80 -3.32
CA ARG A 51 11.54 15.21 -2.40
C ARG A 51 10.37 14.23 -2.39
N SER A 52 10.15 13.53 -3.51
CA SER A 52 9.10 12.52 -3.63
C SER A 52 9.33 11.33 -2.70
N PHE A 53 10.58 10.86 -2.59
CA PHE A 53 10.92 9.75 -1.71
C PHE A 53 10.75 10.14 -0.24
N SER A 54 11.23 11.33 0.15
CA SER A 54 11.03 11.85 1.51
C SER A 54 9.55 12.02 1.86
N ALA A 55 8.71 12.46 0.91
CA ALA A 55 7.27 12.59 1.13
C ALA A 55 6.58 11.23 1.36
N ILE A 56 6.98 10.19 0.60
CA ILE A 56 6.48 8.82 0.81
C ILE A 56 6.87 8.32 2.21
N GLU A 57 8.11 8.53 2.63
CA GLU A 57 8.59 8.11 3.95
C GLU A 57 7.84 8.81 5.09
N VAL A 58 7.65 10.13 5.01
CA VAL A 58 6.86 10.88 5.99
C VAL A 58 5.42 10.37 6.05
N ALA A 59 4.82 10.05 4.91
CA ALA A 59 3.47 9.49 4.88
C ALA A 59 3.40 8.09 5.52
N GLU A 60 4.39 7.23 5.28
CA GLU A 60 4.51 5.91 5.93
C GLU A 60 4.67 6.05 7.45
N GLN A 61 5.56 6.94 7.90
CA GLN A 61 5.78 7.22 9.32
C GLN A 61 4.54 7.81 9.99
N PHE A 62 3.84 8.72 9.31
CA PHE A 62 2.59 9.30 9.81
C PHE A 62 1.49 8.24 9.92
N ALA A 63 1.40 7.31 8.96
CA ALA A 63 0.45 6.21 9.00
C ALA A 63 0.64 5.35 10.26
N ASP A 64 1.89 5.14 10.69
CA ASP A 64 2.25 4.37 11.88
C ASP A 64 2.33 5.19 13.18
N GLY A 65 2.01 6.49 13.12
CA GLY A 65 2.08 7.38 14.29
C GLY A 65 3.50 7.80 14.70
N ALA A 66 4.52 7.46 13.92
CA ALA A 66 5.91 7.87 14.14
C ALA A 66 6.17 9.34 13.72
N ALA A 67 5.36 9.88 12.81
CA ALA A 67 5.40 11.30 12.41
C ALA A 67 4.14 12.05 12.84
N LYS A 68 4.31 13.33 13.22
CA LYS A 68 3.20 14.23 13.58
C LYS A 68 2.54 14.81 12.33
N ARG A 69 1.30 15.32 12.50
CA ARG A 69 0.55 16.02 11.43
C ARG A 69 1.31 17.21 10.85
N THR A 70 2.12 17.91 11.63
CA THR A 70 2.95 19.02 11.14
C THR A 70 3.98 18.57 10.11
N ALA A 71 4.63 17.42 10.32
CA ALA A 71 5.54 16.83 9.35
C ALA A 71 4.81 16.43 8.06
N LEU A 72 3.61 15.86 8.18
CA LEU A 72 2.78 15.52 7.02
C LEU A 72 2.39 16.77 6.20
N VAL A 73 2.02 17.86 6.87
CA VAL A 73 1.69 19.14 6.20
C VAL A 73 2.93 19.76 5.53
N ALA A 74 4.10 19.68 6.16
CA ALA A 74 5.35 20.13 5.54
C ALA A 74 5.69 19.32 4.29
N ALA A 75 5.59 17.99 4.37
CA ALA A 75 5.78 17.11 3.22
C ALA A 75 4.75 17.38 2.11
N GLN A 76 3.51 17.71 2.47
CA GLN A 76 2.49 18.14 1.51
C GLN A 76 2.91 19.41 0.76
N ALA A 77 3.38 20.44 1.45
CA ALA A 77 3.83 21.67 0.79
C ALA A 77 4.99 21.40 -0.18
N ILE A 78 5.96 20.59 0.25
CA ILE A 78 7.11 20.20 -0.57
C ILE A 78 6.67 19.41 -1.82
N ALA A 79 5.77 18.43 -1.67
CA ALA A 79 5.28 17.64 -2.80
C ALA A 79 4.48 18.49 -3.81
N HIS A 80 3.72 19.49 -3.36
CA HIS A 80 3.03 20.41 -4.27
C HIS A 80 4.00 21.34 -5.01
N ALA A 81 5.09 21.77 -4.37
CA ALA A 81 6.13 22.53 -5.04
C ALA A 81 6.77 21.71 -6.19
N ALA A 82 7.14 20.45 -5.93
CA ALA A 82 7.67 19.55 -6.95
C ALA A 82 6.70 19.36 -8.13
N VAL A 83 5.40 19.17 -7.83
CA VAL A 83 4.35 19.10 -8.85
C VAL A 83 4.27 20.39 -9.69
N ASN A 84 4.34 21.56 -9.07
CA ASN A 84 4.25 22.84 -9.77
C ASN A 84 5.50 23.16 -10.61
N GLU A 85 6.66 22.64 -10.21
CA GLU A 85 7.92 22.78 -10.96
C GLU A 85 7.94 21.83 -12.18
N LEU A 86 7.46 20.59 -12.03
CA LEU A 86 7.39 19.60 -13.11
C LEU A 86 6.19 19.81 -14.06
N GLY A 87 5.10 20.40 -13.57
CA GLY A 87 3.86 20.61 -14.32
C GLY A 87 3.88 21.78 -15.33
N GLN A 88 5.02 22.45 -15.53
CA GLN A 88 5.16 23.62 -16.40
C GLN A 88 5.54 23.27 -17.85
N THR A 89 4.81 22.35 -18.49
CA THR A 89 4.78 22.33 -19.96
C THR A 89 3.33 22.44 -20.45
N GLU A 90 3.14 23.27 -21.47
CA GLU A 90 1.98 24.15 -21.64
C GLU A 90 0.61 23.47 -21.79
N TYR A 91 0.50 22.15 -21.98
CA TYR A 91 -0.81 21.49 -22.13
C TYR A 91 -0.88 20.00 -21.79
N LYS A 92 0.18 19.38 -21.24
CA LYS A 92 0.19 17.94 -20.93
C LYS A 92 1.17 17.63 -19.80
N TRP A 93 0.72 16.81 -18.86
CA TRP A 93 1.60 16.29 -17.81
C TRP A 93 2.48 15.18 -18.41
N GLU A 94 3.79 15.36 -18.31
CA GLU A 94 4.79 14.32 -18.54
C GLU A 94 4.68 13.22 -17.45
N PRO A 95 5.18 12.00 -17.70
CA PRO A 95 5.04 10.88 -16.77
C PRO A 95 5.60 11.15 -15.36
N ASP A 96 6.67 11.92 -15.25
CA ASP A 96 7.28 12.35 -13.99
C ASP A 96 6.38 13.32 -13.22
N GLY A 97 5.69 14.23 -13.91
CA GLY A 97 4.63 15.05 -13.34
C GLY A 97 3.53 14.18 -12.74
N TRP A 98 2.99 13.21 -13.49
CA TRP A 98 1.96 12.30 -12.96
C TRP A 98 2.45 11.53 -11.73
N ALA A 99 3.71 11.12 -11.74
CA ALA A 99 4.35 10.42 -10.63
C ALA A 99 4.45 11.33 -9.38
N ALA A 100 4.91 12.57 -9.54
CA ALA A 100 4.93 13.57 -8.47
C ALA A 100 3.52 13.88 -7.93
N ASN A 101 2.51 13.93 -8.81
CA ASN A 101 1.12 14.14 -8.39
C ASN A 101 0.61 12.98 -7.52
N ALA A 102 0.91 11.73 -7.89
CA ALA A 102 0.56 10.57 -7.09
C ALA A 102 1.12 10.71 -5.67
N VAL A 103 2.37 11.14 -5.52
CA VAL A 103 3.02 11.37 -4.23
C VAL A 103 2.35 12.50 -3.44
N ALA A 104 2.03 13.62 -4.07
CA ALA A 104 1.33 14.73 -3.43
C ALA A 104 -0.04 14.31 -2.84
N MET A 105 -0.73 13.35 -3.46
CA MET A 105 -1.98 12.79 -2.93
C MET A 105 -1.76 11.97 -1.65
N VAL A 106 -0.63 11.27 -1.54
CA VAL A 106 -0.33 10.39 -0.39
C VAL A 106 -0.03 11.17 0.89
N VAL A 107 0.47 12.39 0.79
CA VAL A 107 0.73 13.28 1.94
C VAL A 107 -0.48 14.14 2.32
N HIS A 108 -1.62 14.00 1.63
CA HIS A 108 -2.83 14.74 2.01
C HIS A 108 -3.41 14.26 3.34
N GLY A 109 -4.02 15.15 4.12
CA GLY A 109 -4.55 14.84 5.45
C GLY A 109 -5.67 13.78 5.48
N THR A 110 -6.38 13.60 4.37
CA THR A 110 -7.58 12.75 4.26
C THR A 110 -7.35 11.48 3.43
N ALA A 111 -6.53 10.55 3.93
CA ALA A 111 -6.17 9.31 3.22
C ALA A 111 -7.36 8.52 2.63
N LYS A 112 -8.53 8.58 3.28
CA LYS A 112 -9.78 7.95 2.80
C LYS A 112 -10.22 8.42 1.42
N ILE A 113 -9.98 9.68 1.08
CA ILE A 113 -10.37 10.25 -0.21
C ILE A 113 -9.27 9.97 -1.24
N TYR A 114 -8.02 10.07 -0.81
CA TYR A 114 -6.89 10.16 -1.74
C TYR A 114 -6.29 8.81 -2.15
N PHE A 115 -6.49 7.71 -1.41
CA PHE A 115 -5.85 6.43 -1.76
C PHE A 115 -6.23 5.91 -3.17
N GLN A 116 -7.51 6.07 -3.57
CA GLN A 116 -7.96 5.70 -4.91
C GLN A 116 -7.36 6.60 -5.99
N LEU A 117 -7.23 7.89 -5.67
CA LEU A 117 -6.68 8.89 -6.58
C LEU A 117 -5.19 8.63 -6.78
N THR A 118 -4.42 8.44 -5.70
CA THR A 118 -2.99 8.05 -5.76
C THR A 118 -2.79 6.85 -6.67
N ALA A 119 -3.54 5.77 -6.48
CA ALA A 119 -3.39 4.56 -7.27
C ALA A 119 -3.74 4.79 -8.74
N THR A 120 -4.74 5.62 -9.03
CA THR A 120 -5.08 6.02 -10.41
C THR A 120 -3.95 6.84 -11.05
N ARG A 121 -3.42 7.84 -10.34
CA ARG A 121 -2.30 8.68 -10.83
C ARG A 121 -1.03 7.87 -11.07
N ALA A 122 -0.72 6.93 -10.18
CA ALA A 122 0.40 6.01 -10.36
C ALA A 122 0.22 5.12 -11.59
N ALA A 123 -0.99 4.59 -11.83
CA ALA A 123 -1.28 3.80 -13.02
C ALA A 123 -1.17 4.63 -14.30
N GLU A 124 -1.67 5.87 -14.29
CA GLU A 124 -1.56 6.80 -15.42
C GLU A 124 -0.10 7.16 -15.73
N ALA A 125 0.72 7.47 -14.72
CA ALA A 125 2.15 7.74 -14.89
C ALA A 125 2.86 6.56 -15.58
N ILE A 126 2.64 5.35 -15.07
CA ILE A 126 3.21 4.11 -15.59
C ILE A 126 2.76 3.84 -17.04
N GLY A 127 1.48 4.10 -17.34
CA GLY A 127 0.92 3.94 -18.68
C GLY A 127 1.45 4.95 -19.69
N GLN A 128 1.53 6.24 -19.30
CA GLN A 128 2.08 7.30 -20.15
C GLN A 128 3.58 7.09 -20.41
N ALA A 129 4.33 6.59 -19.43
CA ALA A 129 5.73 6.22 -19.59
C ALA A 129 5.96 4.97 -20.46
N GLY A 130 4.90 4.24 -20.83
CA GLY A 130 5.03 3.00 -21.59
C GLY A 130 5.67 1.83 -20.83
N VAL A 131 5.85 1.94 -19.50
CA VAL A 131 6.47 0.88 -18.67
C VAL A 131 5.59 -0.38 -18.66
N ARG A 132 4.26 -0.20 -18.60
CA ARG A 132 3.23 -1.24 -18.77
C ARG A 132 1.88 -0.56 -18.99
N THR A 133 0.88 -1.32 -19.44
CA THR A 133 -0.47 -0.78 -19.60
C THR A 133 -1.13 -0.45 -18.26
N ASN A 134 -2.08 0.50 -18.27
CA ASN A 134 -2.90 0.82 -17.09
C ASN A 134 -3.59 -0.42 -16.51
N ALA A 135 -4.04 -1.34 -17.37
CA ALA A 135 -4.68 -2.59 -16.95
C ALA A 135 -3.70 -3.52 -16.23
N ALA A 136 -2.47 -3.67 -16.75
CA ALA A 136 -1.43 -4.47 -16.12
C ALA A 136 -1.01 -3.89 -14.76
N GLU A 137 -0.85 -2.57 -14.65
CA GLU A 137 -0.57 -1.93 -13.36
C GLU A 137 -1.74 -2.09 -12.38
N ARG A 138 -2.98 -1.97 -12.85
CA ARG A 138 -4.16 -2.17 -12.01
C ARG A 138 -4.24 -3.58 -11.43
N ALA A 139 -3.88 -4.61 -12.19
CA ALA A 139 -3.80 -5.99 -11.69
C ALA A 139 -2.82 -6.11 -10.51
N ILE A 140 -1.68 -5.41 -10.57
CA ILE A 140 -0.70 -5.41 -9.49
C ILE A 140 -1.20 -4.62 -8.28
N GLN A 141 -1.87 -3.48 -8.49
CA GLN A 141 -2.51 -2.73 -7.42
C GLN A 141 -3.61 -3.53 -6.70
N PHE A 142 -4.33 -4.42 -7.39
CA PHE A 142 -5.21 -5.39 -6.71
C PHE A 142 -4.44 -6.36 -5.82
N GLY A 143 -3.26 -6.81 -6.24
CA GLY A 143 -2.34 -7.57 -5.39
C GLY A 143 -1.97 -6.79 -4.11
N LEU A 144 -1.60 -5.52 -4.25
CA LEU A 144 -1.31 -4.64 -3.11
C LEU A 144 -2.52 -4.41 -2.18
N LEU A 145 -3.74 -4.29 -2.74
CA LEU A 145 -4.95 -4.20 -1.94
C LEU A 145 -5.14 -5.45 -1.07
N ARG A 146 -4.94 -6.64 -1.65
CA ARG A 146 -5.07 -7.90 -0.91
C ARG A 146 -3.96 -8.07 0.13
N ASP A 147 -2.74 -7.65 -0.20
CA ASP A 147 -1.63 -7.70 0.73
C ASP A 147 -1.87 -6.77 1.93
N ILE A 148 -2.35 -5.54 1.74
CA ILE A 148 -2.50 -4.60 2.86
C ILE A 148 -3.78 -4.83 3.66
N PHE A 149 -4.89 -5.11 2.97
CA PHE A 149 -6.21 -5.17 3.59
C PHE A 149 -6.66 -6.59 3.96
N GLY A 150 -5.96 -7.63 3.47
CA GLY A 150 -6.39 -9.02 3.60
C GLY A 150 -7.72 -9.25 2.89
N ASN A 151 -8.49 -10.25 3.32
CA ASN A 151 -9.87 -10.41 2.89
C ASN A 151 -10.83 -9.64 3.81
N PRO A 152 -11.41 -8.50 3.38
CA PRO A 152 -12.28 -7.70 4.25
C PRO A 152 -13.65 -8.34 4.48
N PHE A 153 -13.99 -9.42 3.77
CA PHE A 153 -15.23 -10.18 3.95
C PHE A 153 -15.06 -11.34 4.92
N ARG A 154 -13.82 -11.80 5.10
CA ARG A 154 -13.44 -12.86 6.01
C ARG A 154 -12.15 -12.45 6.74
N PRO A 155 -12.22 -11.56 7.73
CA PRO A 155 -11.03 -11.14 8.47
C PRO A 155 -10.36 -12.33 9.16
N ALA A 156 -9.07 -12.51 8.93
CA ALA A 156 -8.30 -13.58 9.54
C ALA A 156 -8.25 -13.43 11.07
N ILE A 157 -8.49 -14.54 11.79
CA ILE A 157 -8.28 -14.62 13.23
C ILE A 157 -6.80 -14.92 13.48
N PHE A 158 -6.15 -14.09 14.30
CA PHE A 158 -4.74 -14.24 14.63
C PHE A 158 -4.56 -14.48 16.12
N SER A 159 -4.12 -15.68 16.49
CA SER A 159 -3.89 -16.01 17.90
C SER A 159 -2.73 -15.19 18.46
N PRO A 160 -2.87 -14.58 19.66
CA PRO A 160 -1.75 -13.95 20.36
C PRO A 160 -0.57 -14.91 20.59
N SER A 161 -0.81 -16.22 20.72
CA SER A 161 0.24 -17.22 20.93
C SER A 161 1.20 -17.35 19.74
N TRP A 162 0.79 -16.94 18.53
CA TRP A 162 1.63 -16.99 17.33
C TRP A 162 2.67 -15.85 17.29
N ARG A 163 2.53 -14.82 18.15
CA ARG A 163 3.49 -13.72 18.30
C ARG A 163 4.67 -14.11 19.19
N THR A 164 5.39 -15.15 18.81
CA THR A 164 6.66 -15.52 19.45
C THR A 164 7.71 -14.45 19.19
N SER A 165 8.79 -14.44 19.97
CA SER A 165 9.92 -13.52 19.77
C SER A 165 10.49 -13.62 18.36
N THR A 166 10.62 -14.83 17.81
CA THR A 166 11.10 -15.07 16.44
C THR A 166 10.15 -14.51 15.39
N THR A 167 8.85 -14.80 15.50
CA THR A 167 7.83 -14.27 14.57
C THR A 167 7.84 -12.74 14.55
N VAL A 168 7.87 -12.11 15.73
CA VAL A 168 7.88 -10.65 15.86
C VAL A 168 9.18 -10.06 15.31
N ALA A 169 10.33 -10.68 15.56
CA ALA A 169 11.62 -10.22 15.06
C ALA A 169 11.70 -10.26 13.53
N LEU A 170 11.27 -11.36 12.90
CA LEU A 170 11.20 -11.49 11.44
C LEU A 170 10.25 -10.44 10.84
N ALA A 171 9.05 -10.31 11.41
CA ALA A 171 8.08 -9.34 10.94
C ALA A 171 8.59 -7.89 11.07
N ALA A 172 9.25 -7.55 12.19
CA ALA A 172 9.80 -6.23 12.42
C ALA A 172 10.95 -5.91 11.45
N GLN A 173 11.85 -6.88 11.21
CA GLN A 173 12.94 -6.72 10.26
C GLN A 173 12.42 -6.41 8.86
N MET A 174 11.46 -7.20 8.35
CA MET A 174 10.85 -6.97 7.04
C MET A 174 10.13 -5.62 6.98
N TYR A 175 9.43 -5.24 8.05
CA TYR A 175 8.68 -3.99 8.10
C TYR A 175 9.57 -2.74 8.03
N GLU A 176 10.75 -2.77 8.67
CA GLU A 176 11.70 -1.67 8.66
C GLU A 176 12.57 -1.65 7.39
N SER A 177 13.09 -2.80 6.97
CA SER A 177 13.92 -2.89 5.75
C SER A 177 13.10 -2.72 4.46
N ARG A 178 11.78 -2.97 4.52
CA ARG A 178 10.89 -3.11 3.37
C ARG A 178 11.29 -4.25 2.42
N ASP A 179 12.12 -5.18 2.90
CA ASP A 179 12.46 -6.42 2.22
C ASP A 179 11.62 -7.54 2.80
N PHE A 180 10.71 -8.07 2.00
CA PHE A 180 9.77 -9.14 2.36
C PHE A 180 10.16 -10.49 1.76
N SER A 181 11.41 -10.65 1.30
CA SER A 181 11.90 -11.90 0.71
C SER A 181 11.88 -13.08 1.69
N THR A 182 11.88 -12.82 3.00
CA THR A 182 11.85 -13.84 4.06
C THR A 182 10.44 -14.22 4.53
N MET A 183 9.39 -13.82 3.81
CA MET A 183 8.00 -14.20 4.12
C MET A 183 7.77 -15.73 4.25
N PRO A 184 8.39 -16.60 3.43
CA PRO A 184 8.28 -18.04 3.65
C PRO A 184 8.84 -18.50 5.01
N ILE A 185 9.92 -17.88 5.48
CA ILE A 185 10.52 -18.17 6.80
C ILE A 185 9.58 -17.71 7.93
N LEU A 186 8.88 -16.58 7.72
CA LEU A 186 7.82 -16.16 8.65
C LEU A 186 6.69 -17.20 8.72
N ALA A 187 6.30 -17.80 7.59
CA ALA A 187 5.30 -18.87 7.57
C ALA A 187 5.72 -20.06 8.45
N ASP A 188 6.98 -20.47 8.34
CA ASP A 188 7.52 -21.59 9.12
C ASP A 188 7.59 -21.23 10.61
N SER A 189 8.06 -20.03 10.95
CA SER A 189 8.04 -19.52 12.35
C SER A 189 6.62 -19.44 12.93
N LEU A 190 5.63 -19.07 12.13
CA LEU A 190 4.22 -19.06 12.54
C LEU A 190 3.70 -20.48 12.76
N GLN A 191 4.03 -21.42 11.87
CA GLN A 191 3.65 -22.82 11.99
C GLN A 191 4.27 -23.47 13.23
N ASP A 192 5.55 -23.20 13.51
CA ASP A 192 6.25 -23.66 14.72
C ASP A 192 5.62 -23.11 16.00
N ALA A 193 5.05 -21.90 15.94
CA ALA A 193 4.27 -21.30 17.03
C ALA A 193 2.86 -21.89 17.17
N GLY A 194 2.50 -22.88 16.36
CA GLY A 194 1.19 -23.55 16.35
C GLY A 194 0.14 -22.82 15.51
N CYS A 195 0.53 -22.06 14.50
CA CYS A 195 -0.44 -21.49 13.55
C CYS A 195 -1.05 -22.59 12.66
N ASP A 196 -2.36 -22.71 12.72
CA ASP A 196 -3.18 -23.65 11.96
C ASP A 196 -4.03 -22.96 10.88
N SER A 197 -3.92 -21.64 10.74
CA SER A 197 -4.66 -20.86 9.75
C SER A 197 -4.02 -20.99 8.37
N ALA A 198 -4.66 -21.76 7.49
CA ALA A 198 -4.27 -21.87 6.09
C ALA A 198 -4.20 -20.50 5.39
N GLU A 199 -5.13 -19.59 5.68
CA GLU A 199 -5.13 -18.24 5.08
C GLU A 199 -3.84 -17.45 5.42
N VAL A 200 -3.39 -17.53 6.67
CA VAL A 200 -2.15 -16.86 7.12
C VAL A 200 -0.93 -17.52 6.48
N LEU A 201 -0.84 -18.85 6.54
CA LEU A 201 0.31 -19.60 6.04
C LEU A 201 0.43 -19.51 4.51
N ASP A 202 -0.68 -19.65 3.79
CA ASP A 202 -0.73 -19.56 2.32
C ASP A 202 -0.42 -18.15 1.83
N HIS A 203 -0.83 -17.11 2.57
CA HIS A 203 -0.44 -15.74 2.24
C HIS A 203 1.07 -15.55 2.35
N CYS A 204 1.71 -16.00 3.43
CA CYS A 204 3.15 -15.88 3.62
C CYS A 204 3.96 -16.72 2.62
N ARG A 205 3.43 -17.87 2.20
CA ARG A 205 4.09 -18.76 1.21
C ARG A 205 3.78 -18.36 -0.23
N GLY A 206 2.75 -17.54 -0.45
CA GLY A 206 2.38 -17.06 -1.77
C GLY A 206 3.45 -16.13 -2.34
N GLY A 207 3.63 -16.17 -3.66
CA GLY A 207 4.55 -15.25 -4.36
C GLY A 207 4.00 -13.82 -4.55
N GLY A 208 2.92 -13.47 -3.84
CA GLY A 208 2.24 -12.18 -3.98
C GLY A 208 3.14 -11.00 -3.59
N PRO A 209 2.82 -9.77 -4.01
CA PRO A 209 3.57 -8.64 -3.52
C PRO A 209 3.35 -8.52 -2.01
N HIS A 210 4.43 -8.29 -1.26
CA HIS A 210 4.37 -7.95 0.15
C HIS A 210 4.97 -6.56 0.33
N VAL A 211 4.25 -5.69 1.02
CA VAL A 211 4.66 -4.30 1.26
C VAL A 211 4.40 -3.89 2.70
N ARG A 212 4.91 -2.72 3.08
CA ARG A 212 4.64 -2.13 4.38
C ARG A 212 3.13 -1.94 4.57
N GLY A 213 2.58 -2.56 5.61
CA GLY A 213 1.13 -2.67 5.83
C GLY A 213 0.52 -4.01 5.44
N CYS A 214 1.33 -4.97 4.98
CA CYS A 214 0.93 -6.37 4.78
C CYS A 214 0.14 -6.87 5.99
N TRP A 215 -1.03 -7.47 5.75
CA TRP A 215 -2.00 -7.77 6.81
C TRP A 215 -1.47 -8.82 7.81
N VAL A 216 -0.68 -9.81 7.36
CA VAL A 216 -0.05 -10.78 8.28
C VAL A 216 1.05 -10.12 9.12
N ILE A 217 1.88 -9.28 8.51
CA ILE A 217 2.94 -8.55 9.22
C ILE A 217 2.33 -7.60 10.25
N ASP A 218 1.29 -6.86 9.88
CA ASP A 218 0.56 -6.00 10.80
C ASP A 218 -0.04 -6.79 11.96
N LEU A 219 -0.60 -7.98 11.72
CA LEU A 219 -1.10 -8.83 12.79
C LEU A 219 0.02 -9.34 13.70
N ALA A 220 1.16 -9.77 13.14
CA ALA A 220 2.33 -10.19 13.91
C ALA A 220 2.88 -9.07 14.78
N LEU A 221 2.86 -7.82 14.30
CA LEU A 221 3.35 -6.63 15.00
C LEU A 221 2.30 -5.92 15.87
N GLY A 222 1.03 -6.36 15.85
CA GLY A 222 -0.05 -5.70 16.58
C GLY A 222 -0.46 -4.33 16.03
N LYS A 223 -0.33 -4.13 14.71
CA LYS A 223 -0.61 -2.87 13.98
C LYS A 223 -1.91 -2.89 13.14
N ALA A 224 -2.67 -4.00 13.19
CA ALA A 224 -3.85 -4.23 12.35
C ALA A 224 -4.98 -3.21 12.58
#